data_AF-A0AAV0HZU4-F1
#
_entry.id   AF-A0AAV0HZU4-F1
#
_cell.length_a   1.000
_cell.length_b   1.000
_cell.length_c   1.000
_cell.angle_alpha   90.00
_cell.angle_beta   90.00
_cell.angle_gamma   90.00
#
_symmetry.space_group_name_H-M   'P 1'
#
loop_
_entity.id
_entity.type
_entity.pdbx_description
1 polymer ?
#
loop_
_entity_poly.entity_id
_entity_poly.type
_entity_poly.pdbx_seq_one_letter_code
_entity_poly.pdbx_strand_id
1 'polypeptide(L)'
;MKVWLQVEVNHFEPASSQLGWEQVFKPMFGMTTDPAAVEANEAKLSKVLDVYETRLSKSKYLGGDQFTLVDLHHLPNIQVLNGTPTKKLFDSRPKLSAWIADVTARPAWSKVLAMQKQ
;
A
#
# COMPACT_ATOMS: atom_id res chain seq x y z
N MET A 1 -17.95 1.06 5.71
CA MET A 1 -16.82 0.37 6.38
C MET A 1 -16.51 -1.01 5.79
N LYS A 2 -17.39 -2.03 5.87
CA LYS A 2 -17.10 -3.41 5.39
C LYS A 2 -16.68 -3.53 3.93
N VAL A 3 -17.27 -2.73 3.03
CA VAL A 3 -16.92 -2.73 1.60
C VAL A 3 -15.44 -2.42 1.37
N TRP A 4 -14.87 -1.44 2.09
CA TRP A 4 -13.48 -1.04 1.88
C TRP A 4 -12.47 -2.05 2.42
N LEU A 5 -12.84 -2.84 3.44
CA LEU A 5 -12.06 -4.01 3.84
C LEU A 5 -12.06 -5.09 2.75
N GLN A 6 -13.21 -5.33 2.11
CA GLN A 6 -13.26 -6.29 1.00
C GLN A 6 -12.46 -5.80 -0.21
N VAL A 7 -12.46 -4.50 -0.49
CA VAL A 7 -11.62 -3.92 -1.55
C VAL A 7 -10.13 -4.09 -1.22
N GLU A 8 -9.75 -3.89 0.04
CA GLU A 8 -8.38 -4.13 0.50
C GLU A 8 -7.96 -5.59 0.24
N VAL A 9 -8.68 -6.56 0.82
CA VAL A 9 -8.36 -8.00 0.75
C VAL A 9 -8.42 -8.56 -0.67
N ASN A 10 -9.37 -8.13 -1.51
CA ASN A 10 -9.57 -8.75 -2.83
C ASN A 10 -8.84 -8.03 -3.97
N HIS A 11 -8.42 -6.78 -3.78
CA HIS A 11 -7.87 -5.97 -4.88
C HIS A 11 -6.53 -5.32 -4.55
N PHE A 12 -6.36 -4.78 -3.35
CA PHE A 12 -5.09 -4.16 -2.95
C PHE A 12 -4.07 -5.20 -2.50
N GLU A 13 -4.46 -6.07 -1.55
CA GLU A 13 -3.57 -7.06 -0.92
C GLU A 13 -2.91 -7.96 -1.96
N PRO A 14 -3.61 -8.60 -2.91
CA PRO A 14 -2.97 -9.59 -3.78
C PRO A 14 -1.94 -8.95 -4.72
N ALA A 15 -2.22 -7.76 -5.25
CA ALA A 15 -1.30 -7.06 -6.14
C ALA A 15 -0.10 -6.48 -5.37
N SER A 16 -0.33 -5.89 -4.20
CA SER A 16 0.73 -5.29 -3.38
C SER A 16 1.65 -6.33 -2.75
N SER A 17 1.10 -7.46 -2.28
CA SER A 17 1.88 -8.58 -1.74
C SER A 17 2.76 -9.22 -2.80
N GLN A 18 2.28 -9.40 -4.04
CA GLN A 18 3.09 -9.92 -5.14
C GLN A 18 4.22 -8.95 -5.52
N LEU A 19 3.97 -7.64 -5.52
CA LEU A 19 5.03 -6.65 -5.76
C LEU A 19 6.09 -6.68 -4.65
N GLY A 20 5.69 -6.80 -3.39
CA GLY A 20 6.61 -6.99 -2.27
C GLY A 20 7.43 -8.27 -2.39
N TRP A 21 6.79 -9.37 -2.81
CA TRP A 21 7.47 -10.63 -3.08
C TRP A 21 8.55 -10.49 -4.15
N GLU A 22 8.20 -9.92 -5.30
CA GLU A 22 9.11 -9.76 -6.43
C GLU A 22 10.26 -8.79 -6.14
N GLN A 23 9.97 -7.65 -5.51
CA GLN A 23 10.91 -6.53 -5.41
C GLN A 23 11.70 -6.50 -4.10
N VAL A 24 11.23 -7.15 -3.04
CA VAL A 24 11.87 -7.11 -1.71
C VAL A 24 12.28 -8.49 -1.26
N PHE A 25 11.35 -9.44 -1.21
CA PHE A 25 11.62 -10.75 -0.61
C PHE A 25 12.46 -11.66 -1.50
N LYS A 26 12.18 -11.75 -2.81
CA LYS A 26 13.02 -12.53 -3.74
C LYS A 26 14.49 -12.11 -3.69
N PRO A 27 14.87 -10.82 -3.84
CA PRO A 27 16.25 -10.38 -3.70
C PRO A 27 16.86 -10.73 -2.33
N MET A 28 16.08 -10.60 -1.24
CA MET A 28 16.52 -10.97 0.11
C MET A 28 16.88 -12.46 0.23
N PHE A 29 16.22 -13.32 -0.53
CA PHE A 29 16.50 -14.76 -0.59
C PHE A 29 17.46 -15.16 -1.72
N GLY A 30 18.09 -14.21 -2.41
CA GLY A 30 19.00 -14.49 -3.52
C GLY A 30 18.30 -14.95 -4.81
N MET A 31 16.99 -14.72 -4.92
CA MET A 31 16.20 -14.98 -6.12
C MET A 31 16.12 -13.72 -7.00
N THR A 32 15.91 -13.92 -8.30
CA THR A 32 15.77 -12.82 -9.28
C THR A 32 14.32 -12.33 -9.35
N THR A 33 14.14 -11.01 -9.31
CA THR A 33 12.87 -10.33 -9.61
C THR A 33 12.43 -10.62 -11.05
N ASP A 34 11.16 -10.96 -11.25
CA ASP A 34 10.56 -11.08 -12.58
C ASP A 34 9.96 -9.73 -13.03
N PRO A 35 10.55 -9.05 -14.04
CA PRO A 35 10.04 -7.76 -14.51
C PRO A 35 8.62 -7.82 -15.06
N ALA A 36 8.23 -8.92 -15.70
CA ALA A 36 6.89 -9.08 -16.27
C ALA A 36 5.84 -9.24 -15.16
N ALA A 37 6.19 -9.96 -14.09
CA ALA A 37 5.34 -10.06 -12.90
C ALA A 37 5.19 -8.70 -12.20
N VAL A 38 6.26 -7.91 -12.12
CA VAL A 38 6.21 -6.55 -11.58
C VAL A 38 5.28 -5.67 -12.42
N GLU A 39 5.48 -5.60 -13.74
CA GLU A 39 4.65 -4.78 -14.63
C GLU A 39 3.17 -5.15 -14.55
N ALA A 40 2.86 -6.45 -14.59
CA ALA A 40 1.48 -6.93 -14.51
C ALA A 40 0.80 -6.56 -13.19
N ASN A 41 1.52 -6.63 -12.06
CA ASN A 41 0.96 -6.28 -10.76
C ASN A 41 0.94 -4.76 -10.51
N GLU A 42 1.89 -3.99 -11.03
CA GLU A 42 1.83 -2.53 -11.04
C GLU A 42 0.59 -2.04 -11.81
N ALA A 43 0.26 -2.66 -12.95
CA ALA A 43 -0.93 -2.33 -13.72
C ALA A 43 -2.24 -2.64 -12.96
N LYS A 44 -2.29 -3.77 -12.22
CA LYS A 44 -3.44 -4.11 -11.37
C LYS A 44 -3.56 -3.13 -10.20
N LEU A 45 -2.46 -2.89 -9.49
CA LEU A 45 -2.42 -1.99 -8.34
C LEU A 45 -2.83 -0.57 -8.75
N SER A 46 -2.31 -0.06 -9.87
CA SER A 46 -2.64 1.27 -10.40
C SER A 46 -4.15 1.49 -10.50
N LYS A 47 -4.91 0.51 -11.03
CA LYS A 47 -6.38 0.61 -11.15
C LYS A 47 -7.06 0.73 -9.78
N VAL A 48 -6.59 -0.02 -8.78
CA VAL A 48 -7.11 0.06 -7.41
C VAL A 48 -6.81 1.42 -6.79
N LEU A 49 -5.59 1.92 -7.02
CA LEU A 49 -5.17 3.21 -6.50
C LEU A 49 -5.93 4.38 -7.15
N ASP A 50 -6.38 4.27 -8.40
CA ASP A 50 -7.27 5.26 -9.02
C ASP A 50 -8.65 5.34 -8.34
N VAL A 51 -9.17 4.19 -7.91
CA VAL A 51 -10.38 4.13 -7.09
C VAL A 51 -10.14 4.76 -5.72
N TYR A 52 -8.96 4.55 -5.13
CA TYR A 52 -8.61 5.15 -3.83
C TYR A 52 -8.44 6.65 -3.93
N GLU A 53 -7.78 7.16 -4.97
CA GLU A 53 -7.66 8.60 -5.22
C GLU A 53 -9.05 9.26 -5.29
N THR A 54 -9.97 8.64 -6.04
CA THR A 54 -11.36 9.09 -6.13
C THR A 54 -12.06 9.03 -4.77
N ARG A 55 -11.87 7.95 -3.99
CA ARG A 55 -12.46 7.80 -2.66
C ARG A 55 -11.94 8.87 -1.70
N LEU A 56 -10.63 9.07 -1.66
CA LEU A 56 -9.95 10.00 -0.75
C LEU A 56 -10.18 11.47 -1.13
N SER A 57 -10.62 11.75 -2.36
CA SER A 57 -11.15 13.07 -2.71
C SER A 57 -12.49 13.40 -2.02
N LYS A 58 -13.24 12.38 -1.58
CA LYS A 58 -14.60 12.51 -1.01
C LYS A 58 -14.65 12.24 0.49
N SER A 59 -13.61 11.68 1.08
CA SER A 59 -13.56 11.32 2.50
C SER A 59 -12.11 11.30 2.97
N LYS A 60 -11.87 11.63 4.25
CA LYS A 60 -10.51 11.74 4.79
C LYS A 60 -9.75 10.40 4.79
N TYR A 61 -10.46 9.31 5.07
CA TYR A 61 -9.94 7.95 5.13
C TYR A 61 -10.76 7.04 4.21
N LEU A 62 -10.24 5.85 3.89
CA LEU A 62 -10.95 4.91 3.01
C LEU A 62 -12.28 4.49 3.64
N GLY A 63 -12.28 4.25 4.96
CA GLY A 63 -13.45 3.85 5.73
C GLY A 63 -14.50 4.95 5.96
N GLY A 64 -14.14 6.23 5.83
CA GLY A 64 -14.95 7.38 6.24
C GLY A 64 -14.08 8.52 6.77
N ASP A 65 -14.59 9.32 7.70
CA ASP A 65 -13.86 10.52 8.18
C ASP A 65 -12.95 10.24 9.39
N GLN A 66 -12.94 9.00 9.86
CA GLN A 66 -12.08 8.53 10.95
C GLN A 66 -11.18 7.40 10.49
N PHE A 67 -9.99 7.33 11.09
CA PHE A 67 -9.05 6.22 10.89
C PHE A 67 -9.66 4.93 11.45
N THR A 68 -9.67 3.87 10.64
CA THR A 68 -10.25 2.57 11.03
C THR A 68 -9.32 1.41 10.68
N LEU A 69 -9.74 0.18 10.97
CA LEU A 69 -9.05 -1.03 10.53
C LEU A 69 -8.87 -1.09 9.01
N VAL A 70 -9.77 -0.47 8.23
CA VAL A 70 -9.60 -0.35 6.77
C VAL A 70 -8.25 0.26 6.46
N ASP A 71 -7.92 1.40 7.06
CA ASP A 71 -6.69 2.14 6.77
C ASP A 71 -5.46 1.42 7.36
N LEU A 72 -5.62 0.85 8.55
CA LEU A 72 -4.55 0.13 9.24
C LEU A 72 -4.05 -1.08 8.45
N HIS A 73 -4.94 -1.86 7.82
CA HIS A 73 -4.57 -3.09 7.13
C HIS A 73 -3.65 -2.86 5.91
N HIS A 74 -3.64 -1.65 5.34
CA HIS A 74 -2.78 -1.34 4.20
C HIS A 74 -1.33 -1.05 4.59
N LEU A 75 -1.08 -0.66 5.85
CA LEU A 75 0.21 -0.13 6.30
C LEU A 75 1.40 -1.05 6.04
N PRO A 76 1.33 -2.38 6.31
CA PRO A 76 2.48 -3.27 6.06
C PRO A 76 2.93 -3.26 4.61
N ASN A 77 2.01 -3.43 3.66
CA ASN A 77 2.36 -3.49 2.24
C ASN A 77 2.76 -2.12 1.69
N ILE A 78 2.13 -1.03 2.13
CA ILE A 78 2.57 0.33 1.78
C ILE A 78 4.02 0.55 2.23
N GLN A 79 4.37 0.13 3.45
CA GLN A 79 5.72 0.31 3.98
C GLN A 79 6.76 -0.49 3.19
N VAL A 80 6.44 -1.73 2.80
CA VAL A 80 7.31 -2.55 1.94
C VAL A 80 7.53 -1.86 0.59
N LEU A 81 6.45 -1.43 -0.06
CA LEU A 81 6.50 -0.83 -1.39
C LEU A 81 7.09 0.59 -1.41
N ASN A 82 7.09 1.31 -0.28
CA ASN A 82 7.80 2.59 -0.16
C ASN A 82 9.32 2.45 -0.35
N GLY A 83 9.88 1.25 -0.19
CA GLY A 83 11.29 0.97 -0.46
C GLY A 83 11.61 0.61 -1.91
N THR A 84 10.61 0.58 -2.81
CA THR A 84 10.77 0.04 -4.17
C THR A 84 10.39 1.07 -5.26
N PRO A 85 10.73 0.83 -6.54
CA PRO A 85 10.30 1.70 -7.64
C PRO A 85 8.78 1.85 -7.77
N THR A 86 7.99 0.91 -7.24
CA THR A 86 6.53 0.96 -7.23
C THR A 86 5.97 2.12 -6.42
N LYS A 87 6.76 2.70 -5.50
CA LYS A 87 6.42 3.94 -4.77
C LYS A 87 5.93 5.06 -5.70
N LYS A 88 6.41 5.11 -6.96
CA LYS A 88 5.94 6.06 -7.99
C LYS A 88 4.41 6.07 -8.15
N LEU A 89 3.74 4.94 -7.94
CA LEU A 89 2.28 4.82 -8.05
C LEU A 89 1.55 5.49 -6.88
N PHE A 90 2.19 5.59 -5.72
CA PHE A 90 1.65 6.34 -4.59
C PHE A 90 1.87 7.84 -4.80
N ASP A 91 3.08 8.22 -5.19
CA ASP A 91 3.48 9.62 -5.35
C ASP A 91 2.72 10.34 -6.48
N SER A 92 2.32 9.61 -7.53
CA SER A 92 1.58 10.17 -8.66
C SER A 92 0.13 10.53 -8.35
N ARG A 93 -0.36 10.24 -7.14
CA ARG A 93 -1.77 10.38 -6.73
C ARG A 93 -1.85 11.24 -5.45
N PRO A 94 -2.18 12.54 -5.55
CA PRO A 94 -1.99 13.46 -4.43
C PRO A 94 -2.87 13.15 -3.22
N LYS A 95 -4.13 12.72 -3.38
CA LYS A 95 -4.98 12.36 -2.23
C LYS A 95 -4.50 11.08 -1.57
N LEU A 96 -4.10 10.09 -2.37
CA LEU A 96 -3.50 8.85 -1.88
C LEU A 96 -2.19 9.11 -1.14
N SER A 97 -1.28 9.89 -1.71
CA SER A 97 0.01 10.24 -1.11
C SER A 97 -0.17 10.97 0.23
N ALA A 98 -1.10 11.93 0.29
CA ALA A 98 -1.45 12.62 1.53
C ALA A 98 -2.04 11.67 2.59
N TRP A 99 -2.92 10.75 2.19
CA TRP A 99 -3.45 9.73 3.08
C TRP A 99 -2.35 8.80 3.61
N ILE A 100 -1.45 8.32 2.74
CA ILE A 100 -0.29 7.48 3.15
C ILE A 100 0.55 8.22 4.19
N ALA A 101 0.86 9.50 3.96
CA ALA A 101 1.62 10.30 4.90
C ALA A 101 0.91 10.42 6.27
N ASP A 102 -0.41 10.66 6.28
CA ASP A 102 -1.20 10.75 7.51
C ASP A 102 -1.24 9.41 8.28
N VAL A 103 -1.51 8.29 7.60
CA VAL A 103 -1.65 6.99 8.27
C VAL A 103 -0.31 6.44 8.76
N THR A 104 0.79 6.71 8.06
CA THR A 104 2.14 6.26 8.45
C THR A 104 2.78 7.15 9.52
N ALA A 105 2.36 8.41 9.67
CA ALA A 105 2.81 9.31 10.73
C ALA A 105 2.26 8.96 12.13
N ARG A 106 1.34 8.00 12.23
CA ARG A 106 0.70 7.63 13.51
C ARG A 106 1.72 7.04 14.48
N PRO A 107 1.72 7.44 15.77
CA PRO A 107 2.69 6.94 16.75
C PRO A 107 2.72 5.42 16.90
N ALA A 108 1.58 4.76 16.72
CA ALA A 108 1.50 3.30 16.74
C ALA A 108 2.29 2.65 15.59
N TRP A 109 2.24 3.24 14.39
CA TRP A 109 3.01 2.74 13.25
C TRP A 109 4.51 2.99 13.44
N SER A 110 4.89 4.17 13.95
CA SER A 110 6.29 4.47 14.27
C SER A 110 6.90 3.47 15.26
N LYS A 111 6.12 2.97 16.24
CA LYS A 111 6.57 1.90 17.15
C LYS A 111 6.83 0.58 16.43
N VAL A 112 5.98 0.20 15.47
CA VAL A 112 6.20 -1.00 14.64
C VAL A 112 7.49 -0.88 13.84
N LEU A 113 7.75 0.27 13.21
CA LEU A 113 8.98 0.51 12.46
C LEU A 113 10.23 0.50 13.34
N ALA A 114 10.13 0.95 14.60
CA ALA A 114 11.23 0.89 15.56
C ALA A 114 11.58 -0.55 15.95
N MET A 115 10.59 -1.45 16.01
CA MET A 115 10.81 -2.88 16.30
C MET A 115 11.55 -3.62 15.18
N GLN A 116 11.46 -3.16 13.92
CA GLN A 116 12.16 -3.78 12.78
C GLN A 116 13.67 -3.51 12.76
N LYS A 117 14.14 -2.52 13.53
CA LYS A 117 15.56 -2.14 13.60
C LYS A 117 16.30 -2.82 14.76
N GLN A 118 15.60 -3.63 15.54
CA GLN A 118 16.14 -4.43 16.64
C GLN A 118 16.59 -5.79 16.12
#